data_AF-A0A940KJ32-F1
#
_entry.id   AF-A0A940KJ32-F1
#
_cell.length_a   1.000
_cell.length_b   1.000
_cell.length_c   1.000
_cell.angle_alpha   90.00
_cell.angle_beta   90.00
_cell.angle_gamma   90.00
#
_symmetry.space_group_name_H-M   'P 1'
#
loop_
_entity.id
_entity.type
_entity.pdbx_description
1 polymer ?
#
loop_
_entity_poly.entity_id
_entity_poly.type
_entity_poly.pdbx_seq_one_letter_code
_entity_poly.pdbx_strand_id
1 'polypeptide(L)'
;NVEKSMANVWRSPSNPGDGKTPRTLVNSTELYRLANSNWVFDADYITIRNITLGYTLPVNRIKYLRSVRLYAAANNMWVITKYPGQNPEGNDARSNSLAFGIDNGNFPVPRSVQVGANINF
;
A
#
# COMPACT_ATOMS: atom_id res chain seq x y z
N ASN A 1 -7.40 -12.07 14.98
CA ASN A 1 -7.88 -11.92 13.58
C ASN A 1 -9.33 -11.49 13.56
N VAL A 2 -9.64 -10.37 14.19
CA VAL A 2 -10.97 -9.76 14.16
C VAL A 2 -10.74 -8.28 13.92
N GLU A 3 -11.48 -7.70 12.97
CA GLU A 3 -11.36 -6.27 12.68
C GLU A 3 -11.70 -5.43 13.92
N LYS A 4 -11.00 -4.30 14.09
CA LYS A 4 -11.23 -3.40 15.22
C LYS A 4 -12.67 -2.86 15.25
N SER A 5 -13.33 -2.76 14.09
CA SER A 5 -14.74 -2.41 13.92
C SER A 5 -15.68 -3.32 14.72
N MET A 6 -15.34 -4.60 14.91
CA MET A 6 -16.18 -5.55 15.65
C MET A 6 -16.33 -5.23 17.14
N ALA A 7 -15.49 -4.36 17.71
CA ALA A 7 -15.70 -3.84 19.06
C ALA A 7 -16.96 -2.95 19.17
N ASN A 8 -17.36 -2.34 18.06
CA ASN A 8 -18.43 -1.36 17.97
C ASN A 8 -19.74 -1.91 17.38
N VAL A 9 -19.89 -3.24 17.36
CA VAL A 9 -21.13 -3.89 16.89
C VAL A 9 -22.35 -3.42 17.65
N TRP A 10 -23.50 -3.42 16.97
CA TRP A 10 -24.79 -3.27 17.63
C TRP A 10 -25.02 -4.38 18.67
N ARG A 11 -25.47 -4.03 19.88
CA ARG A 11 -25.75 -4.99 20.96
C ARG A 11 -27.22 -4.97 21.41
N SER A 12 -27.79 -3.78 21.59
CA SER A 12 -29.17 -3.56 22.06
C SER A 12 -29.63 -2.13 21.71
N PRO A 13 -30.93 -1.79 21.84
CA PRO A 13 -31.40 -0.40 21.70
C PRO A 13 -30.70 0.59 22.64
N SER A 14 -30.32 0.14 23.84
CA SER A 14 -29.54 0.91 24.82
C SER A 14 -28.04 0.99 24.51
N ASN A 15 -27.53 0.11 23.64
CA ASN A 15 -26.14 0.10 23.18
C ASN A 15 -26.10 -0.20 21.67
N PRO A 16 -26.47 0.79 20.84
CA PRO A 16 -26.64 0.60 19.41
C PRO A 16 -25.31 0.48 18.63
N GLY A 17 -24.16 0.71 19.26
CA GLY A 17 -22.86 0.65 18.59
C GLY A 17 -22.64 1.80 17.60
N ASP A 18 -21.91 1.54 16.51
CA ASP A 18 -21.59 2.54 15.47
C ASP A 18 -22.66 2.68 14.37
N GLY A 19 -23.74 1.89 14.43
CA GLY A 19 -24.82 1.88 13.45
C GLY A 19 -24.42 1.36 12.06
N LYS A 20 -23.20 0.85 11.89
CA LYS A 20 -22.65 0.35 10.62
C LYS A 20 -22.23 -1.12 10.69
N THR A 21 -21.69 -1.52 11.84
CA THR A 21 -21.18 -2.87 12.07
C THR A 21 -22.30 -3.74 12.64
N PRO A 22 -22.86 -4.68 11.86
CA PRO A 22 -23.95 -5.53 12.34
C PRO A 22 -23.44 -6.51 13.40
N ARG A 23 -24.34 -6.91 14.30
CA ARG A 23 -24.08 -8.04 15.19
C ARG A 23 -23.95 -9.33 14.38
N THR A 24 -22.95 -10.14 14.68
CA THR A 24 -22.87 -11.51 14.16
C THR A 24 -23.94 -12.37 14.83
N LEU A 25 -24.98 -12.74 14.09
CA LEU A 25 -25.99 -13.71 14.50
C LEU A 25 -25.92 -14.91 13.53
N VAL A 26 -26.13 -16.11 14.05
CA VAL A 26 -26.19 -17.33 13.23
C VAL A 26 -27.32 -17.16 12.20
N ASN A 27 -27.03 -17.44 10.93
CA ASN A 27 -27.95 -17.37 9.79
C ASN A 27 -28.49 -15.97 9.41
N SER A 28 -27.87 -14.86 9.86
CA SER A 28 -28.31 -13.50 9.46
C SER A 28 -27.24 -12.67 8.73
N THR A 29 -26.07 -13.24 8.44
CA THR A 29 -24.90 -12.52 7.89
C THR A 29 -24.87 -12.44 6.37
N GLU A 30 -25.87 -12.98 5.67
CA GLU A 30 -25.85 -13.13 4.21
C GLU A 30 -25.72 -11.78 3.48
N LEU A 31 -26.52 -10.79 3.85
CA LEU A 31 -26.49 -9.46 3.22
C LEU A 31 -25.15 -8.72 3.42
N TYR A 32 -24.49 -8.92 4.56
CA TYR A 32 -23.17 -8.32 4.83
C TYR A 32 -22.04 -8.98 4.03
N ARG A 33 -22.25 -10.23 3.57
CA ARG A 33 -21.31 -11.01 2.75
C ARG A 33 -21.49 -10.80 1.25
N LEU A 34 -22.58 -10.16 0.83
CA LEU A 34 -22.82 -9.76 -0.55
C LEU A 34 -22.19 -8.38 -0.81
N ALA A 35 -21.89 -8.09 -2.07
CA ALA A 35 -21.33 -6.80 -2.48
C ALA A 35 -22.24 -5.66 -2.00
N ASN A 36 -21.70 -4.80 -1.14
CA ASN A 36 -22.41 -3.68 -0.56
C ASN A 36 -21.44 -2.50 -0.37
N SER A 37 -21.98 -1.31 -0.10
CA SER A 37 -21.19 -0.09 0.05
C SER A 37 -20.21 -0.12 1.22
N ASN A 38 -20.36 -1.02 2.21
CA ASN A 38 -19.37 -1.16 3.29
C ASN A 38 -18.05 -1.78 2.79
N TRP A 39 -18.02 -2.34 1.58
CA TRP A 39 -16.81 -2.91 0.95
C TRP A 39 -16.14 -1.89 0.02
N VAL A 40 -16.71 -0.69 -0.11
CA VAL A 40 -16.17 0.39 -0.92
C VAL A 40 -15.43 1.35 0.01
N PHE A 41 -14.16 1.58 -0.29
CA PHE A 41 -13.30 2.48 0.48
C PHE A 41 -12.63 3.47 -0.46
N ASP A 42 -12.38 4.68 0.03
CA ASP A 42 -11.57 5.67 -0.67
C ASP A 42 -10.12 5.14 -0.75
N ALA A 43 -9.72 4.75 -1.95
CA ALA A 43 -8.38 4.27 -2.25
C ALA A 43 -7.45 5.38 -2.73
N ASP A 44 -7.73 6.63 -2.38
CA ASP A 44 -6.84 7.74 -2.69
C ASP A 44 -5.50 7.57 -1.95
N TYR A 45 -4.41 7.69 -2.70
CA TYR A 45 -3.07 7.59 -2.13
C TYR A 45 -2.06 8.47 -2.84
N ILE A 46 -1.05 8.89 -2.10
CA ILE A 46 0.15 9.52 -2.62
C ILE A 46 1.32 8.61 -2.29
N THR A 47 2.10 8.24 -3.30
CA THR A 47 3.28 7.39 -3.11
C THR A 47 4.55 8.07 -3.62
N ILE A 48 5.63 7.93 -2.86
CA ILE A 48 6.97 8.31 -3.32
C ILE A 48 7.59 7.07 -4.00
N ARG A 49 7.49 7.03 -5.33
CA ARG A 49 7.94 5.87 -6.13
C ARG A 49 9.46 5.73 -6.19
N ASN A 50 10.19 6.83 -6.33
CA ASN A 50 11.65 6.80 -6.39
C ASN A 50 12.26 8.07 -5.76
N ILE A 51 13.23 7.87 -4.89
CA ILE A 51 14.14 8.91 -4.40
C ILE A 51 15.54 8.48 -4.78
N THR A 52 16.26 9.29 -5.55
CA THR A 52 17.65 9.01 -5.90
C THR A 52 18.54 10.18 -5.47
N LEU A 53 19.50 9.91 -4.59
CA LEU A 53 20.56 10.84 -4.22
C LEU A 53 21.85 10.38 -4.87
N GLY A 54 22.57 11.28 -5.53
CA GLY A 54 23.86 10.95 -6.13
C GLY A 54 24.87 12.07 -5.99
N TYR A 55 26.13 11.68 -5.85
CA TYR A 55 27.27 12.59 -5.76
C TYR A 55 28.33 12.20 -6.79
N THR A 56 28.75 13.19 -7.59
CA THR A 56 29.81 13.02 -8.58
C THR A 56 31.13 13.49 -7.97
N LEU A 57 32.11 12.59 -7.89
CA LEU A 57 33.42 12.89 -7.35
C LEU A 57 34.23 13.71 -8.36
N PRO A 58 34.94 14.77 -7.93
CA PRO A 58 35.86 15.52 -8.80
C PRO A 58 37.14 14.69 -9.03
N VAL A 59 37.20 13.94 -10.14
CA VAL A 59 38.30 13.01 -10.47
C VAL A 59 39.53 13.65 -11.13
N ASN A 60 39.67 14.98 -11.09
CA ASN A 60 40.74 15.74 -11.76
C ASN A 60 42.18 15.30 -11.45
N ARG A 61 42.41 14.47 -10.42
CA ARG A 61 43.73 13.97 -10.02
C ARG A 61 44.06 12.56 -10.52
N ILE A 62 43.12 11.84 -11.15
CA ILE A 62 43.36 10.46 -11.62
C ILE A 62 43.31 10.43 -13.16
N LYS A 63 44.47 10.26 -13.81
CA LYS A 63 44.63 10.30 -15.27
C LYS A 63 43.81 9.26 -16.05
N TYR A 64 43.36 8.19 -15.40
CA TYR A 64 42.70 7.04 -16.03
C TYR A 64 41.19 6.94 -15.70
N LEU A 65 40.62 7.94 -15.03
CA LEU A 65 39.21 7.96 -14.63
C LEU A 65 38.56 9.27 -15.09
N ARG A 66 37.61 9.16 -16.01
CA ARG A 66 36.85 10.31 -16.53
C ARG A 66 35.76 10.80 -15.57
N SER A 67 35.06 9.91 -14.88
CA SER A 67 33.99 10.28 -13.93
C SER A 67 33.66 9.14 -12.98
N VAL A 68 33.45 9.47 -11.70
CA VAL A 68 32.90 8.53 -10.72
C VAL A 68 31.68 9.17 -10.06
N ARG A 69 30.51 8.52 -10.17
CA ARG A 69 29.28 8.93 -9.51
C ARG A 69 28.82 7.84 -8.56
N LEU A 70 28.73 8.17 -7.29
CA LEU A 70 28.09 7.32 -6.29
C LEU A 70 26.62 7.72 -6.18
N TYR A 71 25.73 6.74 -6.07
CA TYR A 71 24.30 7.00 -5.90
C TYR A 71 23.66 6.01 -4.95
N ALA A 72 22.66 6.49 -4.22
CA ALA A 72 21.72 5.69 -3.47
C ALA A 72 20.32 5.97 -4.02
N ALA A 73 19.58 4.92 -4.35
CA ALA A 73 18.20 5.03 -4.77
C ALA A 73 17.30 4.23 -3.84
N ALA A 74 16.12 4.75 -3.57
CA ALA A 74 15.13 4.14 -2.72
C ALA A 74 13.80 4.13 -3.48
N ASN A 75 13.20 2.96 -3.65
CA ASN A 75 11.95 2.77 -4.38
C ASN A 75 10.80 2.45 -3.41
N ASN A 76 9.60 2.96 -3.74
CA ASN A 76 8.34 2.74 -3.02
C ASN A 76 8.43 3.08 -1.52
N MET A 77 9.17 4.13 -1.17
CA MET A 77 9.57 4.40 0.22
C MET A 77 8.40 4.76 1.13
N TRP A 78 7.41 5.48 0.62
CA TRP A 78 6.30 5.97 1.42
C TRP A 78 5.00 5.97 0.64
N VAL A 79 3.93 5.46 1.25
CA VAL A 79 2.56 5.53 0.75
C VAL A 79 1.71 6.22 1.84
N ILE A 80 1.07 7.32 1.47
CA ILE A 80 0.12 8.05 2.31
C ILE A 80 -1.26 7.73 1.78
N THR A 81 -2.06 6.99 2.56
CA THR A 81 -3.43 6.63 2.21
C THR A 81 -4.28 6.49 3.45
N LYS A 82 -5.60 6.67 3.30
CA LYS A 82 -6.60 6.32 4.31
C LYS A 82 -7.20 4.93 4.07
N TYR A 83 -6.78 4.26 3.01
CA TYR A 83 -7.24 2.92 2.66
C TYR A 83 -6.91 1.92 3.78
N PRO A 84 -7.87 1.09 4.23
CA PRO A 84 -7.66 0.17 5.36
C PRO A 84 -6.83 -1.07 4.99
N GLY A 85 -6.71 -1.40 3.70
CA GLY A 85 -5.94 -2.55 3.22
C GLY A 85 -4.44 -2.28 3.09
N GLN A 86 -3.69 -3.30 2.67
CA GLN A 86 -2.22 -3.25 2.62
C GLN A 86 -1.68 -2.52 1.40
N ASN A 87 -2.46 -2.46 0.31
CA ASN A 87 -2.04 -1.84 -0.93
C ASN A 87 -3.22 -1.10 -1.58
N PRO A 88 -3.24 0.25 -1.55
CA PRO A 88 -4.30 1.03 -2.19
C PRO A 88 -4.27 0.94 -3.73
N GLU A 89 -3.16 0.49 -4.33
CA GLU A 89 -3.11 0.18 -5.77
C GLU A 89 -3.95 -1.06 -6.15
N GLY A 90 -4.46 -1.79 -5.14
CA GLY A 90 -5.55 -2.78 -5.19
C GLY A 90 -5.94 -3.27 -6.58
N ASN A 91 -5.25 -4.32 -7.03
CA ASN A 91 -5.62 -5.11 -8.20
C ASN A 91 -5.54 -6.59 -7.83
N ASP A 92 -6.68 -7.21 -7.53
CA ASP A 92 -6.80 -8.67 -7.43
C ASP A 92 -6.64 -9.28 -8.83
N ALA A 93 -5.43 -9.15 -9.40
CA ALA A 93 -5.03 -9.66 -10.70
C ALA A 93 -4.80 -11.18 -10.63
N ARG A 94 -5.64 -11.92 -9.90
CA ARG A 94 -5.50 -13.38 -9.80
C ARG A 94 -5.68 -14.06 -11.16
N SER A 95 -6.34 -13.44 -12.14
CA SER A 95 -6.37 -13.89 -13.54
C SER A 95 -7.03 -12.92 -14.53
N ASN A 96 -7.64 -11.82 -14.07
CA ASN A 96 -8.57 -11.05 -14.89
C ASN A 96 -8.24 -9.55 -14.87
N SER A 97 -7.71 -9.05 -15.99
CA SER A 97 -7.41 -7.64 -16.22
C SER A 97 -8.64 -6.71 -16.19
N LEU A 98 -9.85 -7.23 -15.98
CA LEU A 98 -11.08 -6.44 -15.83
C LEU A 98 -11.47 -6.22 -14.35
N ALA A 99 -10.79 -6.85 -13.39
CA ALA A 99 -11.09 -6.76 -11.96
C ALA A 99 -10.30 -5.64 -11.24
N PHE A 100 -10.13 -4.49 -11.89
CA PHE A 100 -9.49 -3.33 -11.27
C PHE A 100 -10.36 -2.77 -10.13
N GLY A 101 -9.74 -2.46 -8.99
CA GLY A 101 -10.42 -1.86 -7.83
C GLY A 101 -10.99 -2.85 -6.82
N ILE A 102 -10.79 -4.15 -7.02
CA ILE A 102 -11.07 -5.18 -6.00
C ILE A 102 -9.76 -5.52 -5.29
N ASP A 103 -9.74 -5.39 -3.96
CA ASP A 103 -8.66 -5.88 -3.10
C ASP A 103 -9.14 -7.14 -2.36
N ASN A 104 -8.41 -8.24 -2.55
CA ASN A 104 -8.69 -9.54 -1.92
C ASN A 104 -7.43 -10.08 -1.22
N GLY A 105 -6.79 -9.20 -0.45
CA GLY A 105 -5.56 -9.51 0.27
C GLY A 105 -4.31 -9.29 -0.59
N ASN A 106 -4.30 -8.19 -1.36
CA ASN A 106 -3.14 -7.83 -2.15
C ASN A 106 -1.91 -7.60 -1.29
N PHE A 107 -0.78 -8.15 -1.73
CA PHE A 107 0.49 -7.95 -1.05
C PHE A 107 0.94 -6.47 -1.13
N PRO A 108 1.59 -5.96 -0.08
CA PRO A 108 2.15 -4.62 -0.10
C PRO A 108 3.29 -4.56 -1.11
N VAL A 109 3.42 -3.40 -1.77
CA VAL A 109 4.56 -3.15 -2.66
C VAL A 109 5.84 -3.10 -1.83
N PRO A 110 6.88 -3.91 -2.16
CA PRO A 110 8.11 -3.94 -1.40
C PRO A 110 8.87 -2.62 -1.51
N ARG A 111 9.45 -2.19 -0.39
CA ARG A 111 10.38 -1.06 -0.34
C ARG A 111 11.78 -1.58 -0.62
N SER A 112 12.48 -0.97 -1.57
CA SER A 112 13.86 -1.35 -1.89
C SER A 112 14.79 -0.16 -1.75
N VAL A 113 15.99 -0.40 -1.23
CA VAL A 113 17.06 0.58 -1.16
C VAL A 113 18.28 -0.04 -1.83
N GLN A 114 18.84 0.68 -2.80
CA GLN A 114 19.99 0.25 -3.58
C GLN A 114 21.08 1.32 -3.51
N VAL A 115 22.33 0.89 -3.41
CA VAL A 115 23.51 1.75 -3.49
C VAL A 115 24.33 1.27 -4.68
N GLY A 116 24.80 2.20 -5.50
CA GLY A 116 25.56 1.89 -6.71
C GLY A 116 26.62 2.94 -7.01
N ALA A 117 27.55 2.54 -7.86
CA ALA A 117 28.58 3.42 -8.40
C ALA A 117 28.55 3.33 -9.93
N ASN A 118 28.63 4.48 -10.60
CA ASN A 118 28.86 4.57 -12.02
C ASN A 118 30.30 5.09 -12.23
N ILE A 119 31.14 4.25 -12.84
CA ILE A 119 32.55 4.50 -13.07
C ILE A 119 32.78 4.56 -14.58
N ASN A 120 33.22 5.72 -15.05
CA ASN A 120 33.62 5.94 -16.42
C ASN A 120 35.15 6.12 -16.46
N PHE A 121 35.80 5.33 -17.31
CA PHE A 121 37.24 5.38 -17.57
C PHE A 121 37.57 6.46 -18.59
#